data_AF-G9KV53-F1
#
_entry.id   AF-G9KV53-F1
#
_cell.length_a   1.000
_cell.length_b   1.000
_cell.length_c   1.000
_cell.angle_alpha   90.00
_cell.angle_beta   90.00
_cell.angle_gamma   90.00
#
_symmetry.space_group_name_H-M   'P 1'
#
loop_
_entity.id
_entity.type
_entity.pdbx_description
1 polymer ?
#
loop_
_entity_poly.entity_id
_entity_poly.type
_entity_poly.pdbx_seq_one_letter_code
_entity_poly.pdbx_strand_id
1 'polypeptide(L)' 'EVPSRPCSNIEPGNYEEVCDLITQIPSKVQIQDITKELHCPLCNDWFRDPLMLSCGHNFCQACIQNFWKQQAKETFCPEC' A
#
# COMPACT_ATOMS: atom_id res chain seq x y z
N GLU A 1 21.05 -5.53 40.27
CA GLU A 1 20.34 -4.23 40.14
C GLU A 1 20.94 -3.45 38.99
N VAL A 2 20.11 -3.00 38.04
CA VAL A 2 20.55 -2.23 36.88
C VAL A 2 20.56 -0.75 37.29
N PRO A 3 21.65 0.01 37.09
CA PRO A 3 21.67 1.41 37.52
C PRO A 3 20.76 2.23 36.60
N SER A 4 19.70 2.81 37.18
CA SER A 4 18.86 3.80 36.54
C SER A 4 19.70 5.03 36.17
N ARG A 5 19.99 5.22 34.88
CA ARG A 5 20.60 6.46 34.40
C ARG A 5 19.55 7.58 34.42
N PRO A 6 19.85 8.78 34.97
CA PRO A 6 18.93 9.91 34.91
C PRO A 6 18.81 10.43 33.47
N CYS A 7 17.59 10.65 33.02
CA CYS A 7 17.29 11.24 31.71
C CYS A 7 17.57 12.74 31.77
N SER A 8 18.84 13.15 31.73
CA SER A 8 19.18 14.57 31.93
C SER A 8 20.33 15.10 31.10
N ASN A 9 20.57 14.57 29.89
CA ASN A 9 21.45 15.21 28.91
C ASN A 9 20.98 14.88 27.49
N ILE A 10 19.97 15.60 26.99
CA ILE A 10 19.70 15.67 25.55
C ILE A 10 20.29 17.01 25.10
N GLU A 11 21.39 16.96 24.35
CA GLU A 11 21.94 18.13 23.67
C GLU A 11 20.96 18.62 22.60
N PRO A 12 20.71 19.94 22.48
CA PRO A 12 19.83 20.49 21.46
C PRO A 12 20.58 20.51 20.13
N GLY A 13 20.67 19.34 19.49
CA GLY A 13 21.48 19.18 18.28
C GLY A 13 21.19 17.88 17.57
N ASN A 14 19.90 17.55 17.41
CA ASN A 14 19.43 16.67 16.32
C ASN A 14 17.90 16.69 16.11
N TYR A 15 17.19 17.67 16.68
CA TYR A 15 15.74 17.79 16.48
C TYR A 15 15.39 18.25 15.05
N GLU A 16 16.32 18.87 14.32
CA GLU A 16 16.14 19.25 12.92
C GLU A 16 16.21 18.04 11.98
N GLU A 17 17.12 17.08 12.24
CA GLU A 17 17.26 15.86 11.41
C GLU A 17 16.03 14.92 11.55
N VAL A 18 15.36 14.95 12.71
CA VAL A 18 14.10 14.24 12.96
C VAL A 18 12.91 14.94 12.26
N CYS A 19 12.91 16.27 12.18
CA CYS A 19 11.87 17.03 11.47
C CYS A 19 11.85 16.76 9.97
N ASP A 20 13.02 16.55 9.35
CA ASP A 20 13.13 16.19 7.93
C ASP A 20 12.51 14.83 7.61
N LEU A 21 12.50 13.91 8.58
CA LEU A 21 11.78 12.63 8.47
C LEU A 21 10.26 12.80 8.73
N ILE A 22 9.87 13.77 9.55
CA ILE A 22 8.45 14.06 9.86
C ILE A 22 7.74 14.72 8.65
N THR A 23 8.44 15.50 7.82
CA THR A 23 7.85 16.09 6.60
C THR A 23 7.58 15.06 5.50
N GLN A 24 8.17 13.87 5.59
CA GLN A 24 7.94 12.75 4.67
C GLN A 24 6.72 11.91 5.04
N ILE A 25 6.01 12.23 6.14
CA ILE A 25 4.77 11.55 6.51
C ILE A 25 3.69 11.97 5.50
N PRO A 26 3.17 11.05 4.67
CA PRO A 26 2.17 11.40 3.68
C PRO A 26 0.93 11.99 4.37
N SER A 27 0.42 13.08 3.81
CA SER A 27 -0.82 13.69 4.30
C SER A 27 -1.98 12.70 4.26
N LYS A 28 -3.03 12.92 5.06
CA LYS A 28 -4.24 12.08 5.04
C LYS A 28 -4.81 11.90 3.62
N VAL A 29 -4.69 12.92 2.76
CA VAL A 29 -5.13 12.88 1.36
C VAL A 29 -4.23 11.95 0.54
N GLN A 30 -2.91 12.09 0.63
CA GLN A 30 -1.96 11.19 -0.03
C GLN A 30 -2.10 9.73 0.40
N ILE A 31 -2.36 9.48 1.70
CA ILE A 31 -2.60 8.13 2.20
C ILE A 31 -3.85 7.53 1.54
N GLN A 32 -4.92 8.31 1.36
CA GLN A 32 -6.15 7.83 0.73
C GLN A 32 -5.96 7.49 -0.75
N ASP A 33 -5.20 8.31 -1.48
CA ASP A 33 -4.95 8.05 -2.91
C ASP A 33 -4.08 6.82 -3.10
N ILE A 34 -2.98 6.68 -2.33
CA ILE A 34 -2.16 5.46 -2.32
C ILE A 34 -3.00 4.25 -1.92
N THR A 35 -3.91 4.41 -0.96
CA THR A 35 -4.78 3.31 -0.51
C THR A 35 -5.66 2.80 -1.65
N LYS A 36 -6.22 3.68 -2.50
CA LYS A 36 -7.05 3.26 -3.65
C LYS A 36 -6.28 2.44 -4.67
N GLU A 37 -5.02 2.80 -4.94
CA GLU A 37 -4.14 2.04 -5.84
C GLU A 37 -3.83 0.61 -5.35
N LEU A 38 -4.12 0.31 -4.08
CA LEU A 38 -3.94 -1.01 -3.45
C LEU A 38 -5.23 -1.83 -3.39
N HIS A 39 -6.31 -1.36 -4.02
CA HIS A 39 -7.59 -2.07 -4.12
C HIS A 39 -7.74 -2.77 -5.47
N CYS A 40 -8.29 -3.98 -5.45
CA CYS A 40 -8.68 -4.68 -6.66
C CYS A 40 -9.97 -4.08 -7.24
N PRO A 41 -10.00 -3.71 -8.53
CA PRO A 41 -11.19 -3.11 -9.16
C PRO A 41 -12.37 -4.08 -9.31
N LEU A 42 -12.13 -5.40 -9.25
CA LEU A 42 -13.20 -6.41 -9.34
C LEU A 42 -13.96 -6.62 -8.02
N CYS A 43 -13.29 -6.45 -6.87
CA CYS A 43 -13.91 -6.67 -5.56
C CYS A 43 -13.97 -5.42 -4.67
N ASN A 44 -13.35 -4.31 -5.10
CA ASN A 44 -13.25 -3.04 -4.38
C ASN A 44 -12.71 -3.20 -2.95
N ASP A 45 -11.79 -4.14 -2.76
CA ASP A 45 -11.12 -4.46 -1.50
C ASP A 45 -9.61 -4.60 -1.77
N TRP A 46 -8.80 -4.61 -0.71
CA TRP A 46 -7.36 -4.82 -0.78
C TRP A 46 -7.01 -6.05 -1.62
N PHE A 47 -5.95 -5.93 -2.43
CA PHE A 47 -5.45 -7.08 -3.19
C PHE A 47 -5.11 -8.27 -2.29
N ARG A 48 -5.66 -9.44 -2.63
CA ARG A 48 -5.26 -10.74 -2.08
C ARG A 48 -4.68 -11.56 -3.21
N ASP A 49 -3.42 -11.93 -3.07
CA ASP A 49 -2.64 -12.65 -4.10
C ASP A 49 -2.78 -11.97 -5.49
N PRO A 50 -2.25 -10.75 -5.66
CA PRO A 50 -2.42 -10.01 -6.91
C PRO A 50 -1.74 -10.73 -8.08
N LEU A 51 -2.45 -10.78 -9.21
CA LEU A 51 -1.91 -11.19 -10.50
C LEU A 51 -1.85 -9.97 -11.42
N MET A 52 -0.66 -9.75 -12.00
CA MET A 52 -0.44 -8.77 -13.04
C MET A 52 -0.69 -9.40 -14.41
N LEU A 53 -1.58 -8.81 -15.20
CA LEU A 53 -1.81 -9.21 -16.59
C LEU A 53 -0.74 -8.63 -17.53
N SER A 54 -0.67 -9.11 -18.77
CA SER A 54 0.30 -8.64 -19.77
C SER A 54 0.17 -7.15 -20.09
N CYS A 55 -1.00 -6.55 -19.89
CA CYS A 55 -1.24 -5.11 -20.04
C CYS A 55 -0.78 -4.29 -18.83
N GLY A 56 -0.36 -4.92 -17.72
CA GLY A 56 0.12 -4.26 -16.50
C GLY A 56 -0.94 -4.06 -15.40
N HIS A 57 -2.22 -4.30 -15.68
CA HIS A 57 -3.29 -4.20 -14.67
C HIS A 57 -3.25 -5.37 -13.67
N ASN A 58 -3.63 -5.08 -12.42
CA ASN A 58 -3.56 -6.02 -11.30
C ASN A 58 -4.95 -6.36 -10.77
N PHE A 59 -5.14 -7.62 -10.40
CA PHE A 59 -6.39 -8.15 -9.84
C PHE A 59 -6.08 -9.22 -8.79
N CYS A 60 -6.96 -9.43 -7.80
CA CYS A 60 -6.85 -10.62 -6.96
C CYS A 60 -6.90 -11.88 -7.84
N GLN A 61 -6.05 -12.87 -7.58
CA GLN A 61 -6.02 -14.12 -8.33
C GLN A 61 -7.41 -14.75 -8.46
N ALA A 62 -8.13 -14.86 -7.34
CA ALA A 62 -9.48 -15.43 -7.32
C ALA A 62 -10.47 -14.59 -8.14
N CYS A 63 -10.36 -13.27 -8.11
CA CYS A 63 -11.29 -12.38 -8.82
C CYS A 63 -11.15 -12.51 -10.32
N ILE A 64 -9.93 -12.42 -10.85
CA ILE A 64 -9.71 -12.49 -12.30
C ILE A 64 -10.01 -13.89 -12.86
N GLN A 65 -9.70 -14.95 -12.12
CA GLN A 65 -10.06 -16.31 -12.50
C GLN A 65 -11.58 -16.51 -12.52
N ASN A 66 -12.30 -15.97 -11.54
CA ASN A 66 -13.77 -16.05 -11.51
C ASN A 66 -14.41 -15.26 -12.65
N PHE A 67 -13.86 -14.07 -12.96
CA PHE A 67 -14.30 -13.27 -14.10
C PHE A 67 -14.18 -14.05 -15.42
N TRP A 68 -13.01 -14.66 -15.70
CA TRP A 68 -12.82 -15.45 -16.92
C TRP A 68 -13.69 -16.71 -16.98
N LYS A 69 -13.93 -17.37 -15.83
CA LYS A 69 -14.86 -18.51 -15.76
C LYS A 69 -16.29 -18.13 -16.18
N GLN A 70 -16.72 -16.90 -15.86
CA GLN A 70 -18.06 -16.41 -16.22
C GLN A 70 -18.18 -16.00 -17.70
N GLN A 71 -17.08 -15.55 -18.32
CA GLN A 71 -17.06 -15.05 -19.71
C GLN A 71 -16.96 -16.17 -20.78
N ALA A 72 -16.98 -17.43 -20.37
CA ALA A 72 -17.19 -18.62 -21.19
C ALA A 72 -16.29 -18.89 -22.40
N LYS A 73 -15.29 -18.05 -22.75
CA LYS A 73 -14.29 -18.37 -23.81
C LYS A 73 -13.08 -17.46 -23.94
N GLU A 74 -13.07 -16.25 -23.37
CA GLU A 74 -11.98 -15.30 -23.61
C GLU A 74 -11.36 -14.77 -22.31
N THR A 75 -10.03 -14.77 -22.26
CA THR A 75 -9.26 -14.17 -21.17
C THR A 75 -8.82 -12.77 -21.60
N PHE A 76 -9.54 -11.76 -21.14
CA PHE A 76 -9.19 -10.34 -21.38
C PHE A 76 -9.10 -9.56 -20.08
N CYS A 77 -8.50 -8.36 -20.16
CA CYS A 77 -8.38 -7.44 -19.04
C CYS A 77 -9.66 -6.65 -18.85
N PRO A 78 -10.30 -6.67 -17.66
CA PRO A 78 -11.50 -5.87 -17.37
C PRO A 78 -11.31 -4.34 -17.46
N GLU A 79 -10.08 -3.86 -17.31
CA GLU A 79 -9.75 -2.42 -17.21
C GLU A 79 -9.16 -1.82 -18.50
N CYS A 80 -8.91 -2.63 -19.53
CA CYS A 80 -8.42 -2.14 -20.84
C CYS A 80 -9.59 -1.79 -21.75
#